data_AF-A0A4D7C7T8-F1
#
_entry.id   AF-A0A4D7C7T8-F1
#
_cell.length_a   1.000
_cell.length_b   1.000
_cell.length_c   1.000
_cell.angle_alpha   90.00
_cell.angle_beta   90.00
_cell.angle_gamma   90.00
#
_symmetry.space_group_name_H-M   'P 1'
#
loop_
_entity.id
_entity.type
_entity.pdbx_description
1 polymer ?
#
loop_
_entity_poly.entity_id
_entity_poly.type
_entity_poly.pdbx_seq_one_letter_code
_entity_poly.pdbx_strand_id
1 'polypeptide(L)'
;MASRTSPALIRCPAGLQPAARARRPQPCPSCRKRSTASWRWTPRRSSPEGRRLSHQRRIWPVGVSLRQHRPVHRRAASPASLRPVRNGVSDYSSNNPGSGQPVPNPLNPTAGRQNNQGLEGLSLAPDGKTLIAVLQSAAIQDLNSASINTTRRTTRIVTYDISDLDNPVVTGEYALQLPTYLNANGNVRVAAQSEILALSPTRFLILPRDGAGQGNADPLSRYRQVDIVDFADATNVLNTPDEAQIAPNGVLKDSITPATRPLAEHQQQC
;
A
#
# COMPACT_ATOMS: atom_id res chain seq x y z
N MET A 1 -32.96 17.48 -52.54
CA MET A 1 -33.06 18.32 -51.33
C MET A 1 -32.58 17.50 -50.14
N ALA A 2 -31.38 17.78 -49.62
CA ALA A 2 -30.91 17.31 -48.32
C ALA A 2 -29.81 18.27 -47.87
N SER A 3 -30.18 19.19 -46.99
CA SER A 3 -29.35 20.25 -46.43
C SER A 3 -28.30 19.67 -45.49
N ARG A 4 -27.02 19.93 -45.76
CA ARG A 4 -25.91 19.73 -44.81
C ARG A 4 -25.79 20.98 -43.94
N THR A 5 -26.11 20.86 -42.66
CA THR A 5 -25.86 21.91 -41.66
C THR A 5 -24.47 21.72 -41.06
N SER A 6 -23.57 22.67 -41.32
CA SER A 6 -22.28 22.81 -40.63
C SER A 6 -22.46 23.33 -39.19
N PRO A 7 -21.66 22.88 -38.20
CA PRO A 7 -21.71 23.44 -36.86
C PRO A 7 -21.02 24.82 -36.81
N ALA A 8 -21.69 25.76 -36.14
CA ALA A 8 -21.27 27.15 -35.99
C ALA A 8 -20.02 27.27 -35.10
N LEU A 9 -19.04 28.04 -35.59
CA LEU A 9 -17.88 28.51 -34.83
C LEU A 9 -18.32 29.57 -33.81
N ILE A 10 -18.19 29.28 -32.52
CA ILE A 10 -18.36 30.26 -31.45
C ILE A 10 -17.08 31.11 -31.39
N ARG A 11 -17.19 32.39 -31.75
CA ARG A 11 -16.13 33.40 -31.59
C ARG A 11 -16.15 33.95 -30.16
N CYS A 12 -15.03 33.88 -29.45
CA CYS A 12 -14.82 34.60 -28.19
C CYS A 12 -14.71 36.12 -28.45
N PRO A 13 -15.31 36.99 -27.62
CA PRO A 13 -15.09 38.42 -27.71
C PRO A 13 -13.68 38.78 -27.20
N ALA A 14 -12.96 39.59 -27.97
CA ALA A 14 -11.68 40.17 -27.62
C ALA A 14 -11.89 41.38 -26.68
N GLY A 15 -11.11 41.45 -25.60
CA GLY A 15 -10.96 42.69 -24.84
C GLY A 15 -10.84 42.47 -23.33
N LEU A 16 -9.61 42.32 -22.84
CA LEU A 16 -9.19 42.75 -21.50
C LEU A 16 -7.66 42.83 -21.50
N GLN A 17 -7.13 44.05 -21.32
CA GLN A 17 -5.71 44.38 -21.23
C GLN A 17 -5.06 43.75 -19.98
N PRO A 18 -3.74 43.49 -19.98
CA PRO A 18 -3.07 42.85 -18.86
C PRO A 18 -2.94 43.82 -17.66
N ALA A 19 -3.46 43.38 -16.52
CA ALA A 19 -3.30 44.06 -15.23
C ALA A 19 -1.83 44.03 -14.75
N ALA A 20 -1.45 45.12 -14.09
CA ALA A 20 -0.10 45.46 -13.68
C ALA A 20 0.62 44.42 -12.79
N ARG A 21 1.93 44.37 -12.99
CA ARG A 21 2.95 43.58 -12.28
C ARG A 21 2.84 43.74 -10.74
N ALA A 22 2.49 42.67 -10.03
CA ALA A 22 2.55 42.63 -8.57
C ALA A 22 4.01 42.72 -8.10
N ARG A 23 4.30 43.70 -7.22
CA ARG A 23 5.61 43.91 -6.61
C ARG A 23 5.90 42.81 -5.57
N ARG A 24 7.12 42.26 -5.58
CA ARG A 24 7.62 41.32 -4.56
C ARG A 24 7.67 42.00 -3.18
N PRO A 25 7.25 41.36 -2.08
CA PRO A 25 7.46 41.89 -0.75
C PRO A 25 8.96 41.85 -0.37
N GLN A 26 9.45 42.98 0.14
CA GLN A 26 10.80 43.15 0.69
C GLN A 26 10.92 42.41 2.05
N PRO A 27 12.07 41.77 2.35
CA PRO A 27 12.27 41.09 3.64
C PRO A 27 12.52 42.10 4.78
N CYS A 28 11.89 41.83 5.93
CA CYS A 28 11.97 42.61 7.15
C CYS A 28 13.39 42.52 7.77
N PRO A 29 14.10 43.64 8.03
CA PRO A 29 15.49 43.62 8.45
C PRO A 29 15.62 43.67 9.98
N SER A 30 15.13 42.67 10.72
CA SER A 30 15.47 42.54 12.15
C SER A 30 15.14 41.16 12.76
N CYS A 31 15.74 40.09 12.23
CA CYS A 31 15.90 38.85 12.99
C CYS A 31 17.40 38.54 13.12
N ARG A 32 18.01 39.05 14.20
CA ARG A 32 19.39 38.74 14.58
C ARG A 32 19.55 37.25 14.81
N LYS A 33 20.54 36.63 14.15
CA LYS A 33 21.04 35.29 14.47
C LYS A 33 21.59 35.30 15.91
N ARG A 34 21.04 34.47 16.80
CA ARG A 34 21.72 34.06 18.03
C ARG A 34 22.57 32.84 17.74
N SER A 35 23.78 32.88 18.30
CA SER A 35 24.87 31.94 18.14
C SER A 35 24.57 30.53 18.68
N THR A 36 25.21 29.58 18.01
CA THR A 36 25.50 28.18 18.35
C THR A 36 25.35 27.79 19.82
N ALA A 37 24.33 26.98 20.11
CA ALA A 37 24.33 26.01 21.21
C ALA A 37 24.35 24.61 20.59
N SER A 38 25.44 23.89 20.81
CA SER A 38 25.65 22.51 20.38
C SER A 38 24.69 21.57 21.10
N TRP A 39 23.67 21.07 20.40
CA TRP A 39 22.87 19.94 20.88
C TRP A 39 23.46 18.65 20.34
N ARG A 40 24.22 17.98 21.20
CA ARG A 40 24.71 16.62 21.00
C ARG A 40 23.49 15.68 20.99
N TRP A 41 23.14 15.15 19.83
CA TRP A 41 22.05 14.19 19.66
C TRP A 41 22.47 12.83 20.25
N THR A 42 21.73 12.34 21.23
CA THR A 42 21.75 10.93 21.65
C THR A 42 20.43 10.31 21.18
N PRO A 43 20.44 9.14 20.51
CA PRO A 43 19.21 8.59 19.96
C PRO A 43 18.43 7.86 21.07
N ARG A 44 17.49 8.57 21.67
CA ARG A 44 16.28 7.96 22.25
C ARG A 44 15.06 8.73 21.74
N ARG A 45 14.58 8.38 20.55
CA ARG A 45 13.19 8.61 20.12
C ARG A 45 12.87 7.71 18.94
N SER A 46 11.80 6.94 19.11
CA SER A 46 11.12 6.19 18.07
C SER A 46 10.62 7.11 16.95
N SER A 47 10.60 6.58 15.73
CA SER A 47 9.93 7.20 14.57
C SER A 47 8.47 7.54 14.90
N PRO A 48 7.93 8.70 14.48
CA PRO A 48 6.56 9.09 14.81
C PRO A 48 5.49 8.53 13.85
N GLU A 49 5.83 7.69 12.87
CA GLU A 49 4.84 7.01 12.04
C GLU A 49 4.16 5.89 12.84
N GLY A 50 2.86 6.03 13.11
CA GLY A 50 2.03 4.98 13.72
C GLY A 50 1.39 5.27 15.08
N ARG A 51 1.31 6.53 15.55
CA ARG A 51 0.51 6.84 16.75
C ARG A 51 -0.94 7.14 16.40
N ARG A 52 -1.82 6.14 16.48
CA ARG A 52 -3.28 6.36 16.58
C ARG A 52 -3.76 5.98 17.97
N LEU A 53 -4.45 6.92 18.62
CA LEU A 53 -5.10 6.71 19.91
C LEU A 53 -6.41 5.95 19.67
N SER A 54 -6.46 4.71 20.13
CA SER A 54 -7.72 4.01 20.41
C SER A 54 -8.31 4.54 21.73
N HIS A 55 -9.64 4.61 21.81
CA HIS A 55 -10.38 4.97 23.04
C HIS A 55 -10.10 4.01 24.21
N GLN A 56 -9.41 2.90 23.95
CA GLN A 56 -8.72 2.10 24.95
C GLN A 56 -7.22 2.40 24.88
N ARG A 57 -6.70 3.06 25.92
CA ARG A 57 -5.30 3.52 26.05
C ARG A 57 -4.26 2.38 25.98
N ARG A 58 -4.01 1.77 24.82
CA ARG A 58 -2.85 0.89 24.58
C ARG A 58 -2.22 1.14 23.22
N ILE A 59 -0.91 1.34 23.27
CA ILE A 59 -0.02 1.51 22.12
C ILE A 59 0.56 0.13 21.80
N TRP A 60 0.55 -0.27 20.54
CA TRP A 60 1.28 -1.44 20.06
C TRP A 60 2.65 -1.00 19.53
N PRO A 61 3.76 -1.25 20.24
CA PRO A 61 5.08 -1.09 19.66
C PRO A 61 5.42 -2.28 18.78
N VAL A 62 5.75 -2.03 17.52
CA VAL A 62 6.45 -3.02 16.69
C VAL A 62 7.91 -3.04 17.16
N GLY A 63 8.25 -4.05 17.96
CA GLY A 63 9.63 -4.42 18.32
C GLY A 63 10.38 -3.50 19.28
N VAL A 64 10.31 -3.77 20.58
CA VAL A 64 11.47 -3.73 21.51
C VAL A 64 11.22 -4.73 22.63
N SER A 65 12.25 -5.51 22.97
CA SER A 65 12.20 -6.45 24.07
C SER A 65 12.42 -5.76 25.42
N LEU A 66 11.38 -5.70 26.25
CA LEU A 66 11.52 -5.61 27.70
C LEU A 66 11.01 -6.93 28.30
N ARG A 67 11.85 -7.54 29.15
CA ARG A 67 11.55 -8.75 29.92
C ARG A 67 10.80 -8.35 31.19
N GLN A 68 9.95 -9.28 31.64
CA GLN A 68 9.18 -9.31 32.89
C GLN A 68 7.74 -8.78 32.73
N HIS A 69 6.78 -9.72 32.84
CA HIS A 69 5.35 -9.65 32.53
C HIS A 69 4.98 -9.49 31.04
N ARG A 70 5.09 -10.58 30.27
CA ARG A 70 4.41 -10.67 28.96
C ARG A 70 3.18 -11.56 29.10
N PRO A 71 1.96 -11.05 28.85
CA PRO A 71 0.92 -11.89 28.30
C PRO A 71 1.55 -12.63 27.11
N VAL A 72 1.33 -13.94 27.00
CA VAL A 72 1.73 -14.68 25.81
C VAL A 72 0.75 -14.26 24.72
N HIS A 73 0.93 -13.06 24.15
CA HIS A 73 0.20 -12.65 22.97
C HIS A 73 0.63 -13.61 21.87
N ARG A 74 -0.27 -14.53 21.48
CA ARG A 74 -0.01 -15.37 20.30
C ARG A 74 0.02 -14.44 19.10
N ARG A 75 1.01 -14.65 18.24
CA ARG A 75 1.09 -13.91 16.99
C ARG A 75 -0.03 -14.43 16.10
N ALA A 76 -0.84 -13.52 15.56
CA ALA A 76 -1.74 -13.84 14.46
C ALA A 76 -0.91 -14.50 13.35
N ALA A 77 -1.27 -15.72 12.95
CA ALA A 77 -0.52 -16.44 11.94
C ALA A 77 -0.72 -15.76 10.57
N SER A 78 0.36 -15.55 9.82
CA SER A 78 0.21 -15.22 8.40
C SER A 78 -0.28 -16.47 7.63
N PRO A 79 -1.19 -16.32 6.65
CA PRO A 79 -1.55 -17.40 5.74
C PRO A 79 -0.31 -18.03 5.10
N ALA A 80 -0.37 -19.31 4.77
CA ALA A 80 0.80 -20.04 4.28
C ALA A 80 1.32 -19.43 2.98
N SER A 81 0.40 -19.00 2.11
CA SER A 81 0.65 -18.26 0.87
C SER A 81 1.50 -16.99 1.02
N LEU A 82 1.55 -16.38 2.21
CA LEU A 82 2.23 -15.11 2.45
C LEU A 82 3.56 -15.24 3.19
N ARG A 83 3.86 -16.43 3.73
CA ARG A 83 5.09 -16.67 4.50
C ARG A 83 6.29 -16.67 3.54
N PRO A 84 7.28 -15.78 3.70
CA PRO A 84 8.45 -15.76 2.84
C PRO A 84 9.25 -17.07 3.03
N VAL A 85 9.54 -17.77 1.95
CA VAL A 85 10.26 -19.06 1.97
C VAL A 85 11.66 -18.94 1.41
N ARG A 86 12.65 -19.49 2.10
CA ARG A 86 14.03 -19.69 1.64
C ARG A 86 14.47 -21.10 2.01
N ASN A 87 15.07 -21.83 1.07
CA ASN A 87 15.48 -23.22 1.27
C ASN A 87 14.38 -24.12 1.88
N GLY A 88 13.12 -23.92 1.46
CA GLY A 88 11.97 -24.68 1.94
C GLY A 88 11.46 -24.33 3.34
N VAL A 89 12.06 -23.36 4.04
CA VAL A 89 11.62 -22.93 5.38
C VAL A 89 11.17 -21.47 5.38
N SER A 90 10.28 -21.11 6.30
CA SER A 90 9.87 -19.71 6.50
C SER A 90 11.04 -18.87 7.01
N ASP A 91 11.41 -17.83 6.29
CA ASP A 91 12.51 -16.93 6.63
C ASP A 91 12.11 -15.46 6.40
N TYR A 92 11.99 -14.71 7.51
CA TYR A 92 11.57 -13.31 7.53
C TYR A 92 12.75 -12.32 7.48
N SER A 93 13.98 -12.82 7.33
CA SER A 93 15.19 -12.00 7.34
C SER A 93 15.18 -10.95 6.24
N SER A 94 15.71 -9.77 6.56
CA SER A 94 15.96 -8.70 5.60
C SER A 94 17.02 -9.13 4.60
N ASN A 95 16.81 -8.86 3.32
CA ASN A 95 17.84 -9.00 2.28
C ASN A 95 18.83 -7.83 2.25
N ASN A 96 18.63 -6.82 3.09
CA ASN A 96 19.57 -5.74 3.33
C ASN A 96 19.84 -5.66 4.84
N PRO A 97 20.54 -6.65 5.40
CA PRO A 97 20.85 -6.65 6.83
C PRO A 97 21.92 -5.61 7.14
N GLY A 98 21.97 -5.14 8.40
CA GLY A 98 22.99 -4.18 8.83
C GLY A 98 24.41 -4.74 8.75
N SER A 99 25.42 -3.87 8.86
CA SER A 99 26.83 -4.29 8.88
C SER A 99 27.08 -5.38 9.96
N GLY A 100 27.77 -6.46 9.58
CA GLY A 100 28.08 -7.59 10.46
C GLY A 100 26.92 -8.57 10.72
N GLN A 101 25.75 -8.38 10.11
CA GLN A 101 24.62 -9.29 10.24
C GLN A 101 24.59 -10.31 9.09
N PRO A 102 24.07 -11.54 9.32
CA PRO A 102 24.02 -12.57 8.29
C PRO A 102 23.09 -12.16 7.14
N VAL A 103 23.56 -12.37 5.92
CA VAL A 103 22.77 -12.19 4.69
C VAL A 103 22.00 -13.49 4.42
N PRO A 104 20.68 -13.42 4.19
CA PRO A 104 19.91 -14.61 3.87
C PRO A 104 20.34 -15.22 2.53
N ASN A 105 20.32 -16.54 2.45
CA ASN A 105 20.61 -17.30 1.24
C ASN A 105 19.44 -18.26 0.94
N PRO A 106 18.76 -18.18 -0.21
CA PRO A 106 18.92 -17.15 -1.25
C PRO A 106 18.54 -15.75 -0.76
N LEU A 107 19.07 -14.72 -1.44
CA LEU A 107 18.81 -13.32 -1.09
C LEU A 107 17.30 -12.99 -1.15
N ASN A 108 16.64 -13.44 -2.23
CA ASN A 108 15.21 -13.29 -2.42
C ASN A 108 14.48 -14.58 -2.02
N PRO A 109 13.32 -14.47 -1.37
CA PRO A 109 12.49 -15.65 -1.13
C PRO A 109 12.03 -16.27 -2.45
N THR A 110 11.67 -17.56 -2.41
CA THR A 110 11.14 -18.31 -3.55
C THR A 110 9.62 -18.39 -3.56
N ALA A 111 8.97 -18.10 -2.43
CA ALA A 111 7.51 -18.03 -2.26
C ALA A 111 7.16 -17.06 -1.13
N GLY A 112 5.89 -16.68 -1.04
CA GLY A 112 5.39 -15.75 -0.03
C GLY A 112 5.53 -14.29 -0.43
N ARG A 113 5.49 -13.40 0.56
CA ARG A 113 5.75 -11.97 0.34
C ARG A 113 7.16 -11.75 -0.23
N GLN A 114 7.30 -10.75 -1.09
CA GLN A 114 8.62 -10.30 -1.55
C GLN A 114 9.38 -9.58 -0.42
N ASN A 115 10.68 -9.36 -0.62
CA ASN A 115 11.47 -8.48 0.23
C ASN A 115 10.92 -7.04 0.15
N ASN A 116 10.78 -6.38 1.32
CA ASN A 116 10.23 -5.03 1.40
C ASN A 116 8.86 -4.86 0.71
N GLN A 117 8.00 -5.88 0.83
CA GLN A 117 6.61 -5.88 0.35
C GLN A 117 5.72 -6.62 1.37
N GLY A 118 5.57 -6.03 2.56
CA GLY A 118 4.84 -6.65 3.68
C GLY A 118 3.33 -6.53 3.59
N LEU A 119 2.64 -6.99 4.63
CA LEU A 119 1.27 -6.53 4.92
C LEU A 119 1.37 -5.07 5.38
N GLU A 120 1.16 -4.14 4.46
CA GLU A 120 1.32 -2.70 4.69
C GLU A 120 0.01 -1.99 4.92
N GLY A 121 -1.11 -2.54 4.45
CA GLY A 121 -2.43 -2.12 4.89
C GLY A 121 -2.87 -2.94 6.10
N LEU A 122 -3.26 -2.28 7.19
CA LEU A 122 -3.86 -2.93 8.35
C LEU A 122 -4.91 -2.02 9.00
N SER A 123 -6.17 -2.45 9.04
CA SER A 123 -7.25 -1.67 9.67
C SER A 123 -8.22 -2.57 10.42
N LEU A 124 -8.62 -2.13 11.62
CA LEU A 124 -9.73 -2.70 12.35
C LEU A 124 -11.05 -2.19 11.75
N ALA A 125 -11.98 -3.09 11.44
CA ALA A 125 -13.31 -2.74 10.98
C ALA A 125 -14.16 -2.14 12.11
N PRO A 126 -15.20 -1.35 11.78
CA PRO A 126 -16.07 -0.73 12.78
C PRO A 126 -16.83 -1.72 13.69
N ASP A 127 -16.90 -3.00 13.33
CA ASP A 127 -17.49 -4.06 14.16
C ASP A 127 -16.64 -4.41 15.40
N GLY A 128 -15.40 -3.89 15.48
CA GLY A 128 -14.49 -4.08 16.61
C GLY A 128 -13.85 -5.45 16.71
N LYS A 129 -14.14 -6.36 15.77
CA LYS A 129 -13.66 -7.76 15.80
C LYS A 129 -13.02 -8.23 14.50
N THR A 130 -13.23 -7.53 13.38
CA THR A 130 -12.65 -7.90 12.10
C THR A 130 -11.41 -7.05 11.83
N LEU A 131 -10.23 -7.67 11.78
CA LEU A 131 -8.99 -7.01 11.36
C LEU A 131 -8.71 -7.36 9.90
N ILE A 132 -8.57 -6.35 9.04
CA ILE A 132 -8.28 -6.51 7.62
C ILE A 132 -6.83 -6.14 7.38
N ALA A 133 -6.08 -6.99 6.68
CA ALA A 133 -4.72 -6.74 6.24
C ALA A 133 -4.60 -6.89 4.72
N VAL A 134 -3.73 -6.10 4.07
CA VAL A 134 -3.50 -6.19 2.63
C VAL A 134 -2.01 -6.18 2.33
N LEU A 135 -1.57 -7.14 1.52
CA LEU A 135 -0.19 -7.23 1.05
C LEU A 135 0.12 -6.09 0.07
N GLN A 136 1.32 -5.51 0.16
CA GLN A 136 1.70 -4.33 -0.63
C GLN A 136 1.55 -4.54 -2.16
N SER A 137 1.96 -5.71 -2.66
CA SER A 137 1.77 -6.17 -4.04
C SER A 137 1.85 -7.70 -4.10
N ALA A 138 1.71 -8.30 -5.29
CA ALA A 138 1.63 -9.76 -5.43
C ALA A 138 2.71 -10.55 -4.65
N ALA A 139 2.33 -11.71 -4.14
CA ALA A 139 3.26 -12.69 -3.62
C ALA A 139 4.12 -13.27 -4.76
N ILE A 140 5.27 -13.83 -4.42
CA ILE A 140 6.28 -14.28 -5.40
C ILE A 140 5.72 -15.34 -6.36
N GLN A 141 4.93 -16.27 -5.85
CA GLN A 141 4.30 -17.30 -6.67
C GLN A 141 3.24 -16.74 -7.65
N ASP A 142 2.73 -15.53 -7.41
CA ASP A 142 1.61 -14.92 -8.14
C ASP A 142 2.11 -13.91 -9.19
N LEU A 143 3.41 -13.85 -9.45
CA LEU A 143 4.02 -12.92 -10.41
C LEU A 143 5.00 -13.63 -11.34
N ASN A 144 5.39 -12.95 -12.42
CA ASN A 144 6.49 -13.37 -13.27
C ASN A 144 7.77 -12.66 -12.81
N SER A 145 8.77 -13.42 -12.37
CA SER A 145 10.05 -12.88 -11.90
C SER A 145 10.82 -12.11 -12.99
N ALA A 146 10.60 -12.42 -14.26
CA ALA A 146 11.18 -11.69 -15.40
C ALA A 146 10.42 -10.38 -15.72
N SER A 147 9.25 -10.14 -15.10
CA SER A 147 8.39 -8.99 -15.40
C SER A 147 7.63 -8.50 -14.17
N ILE A 148 8.32 -8.40 -13.03
CA ILE A 148 7.73 -8.05 -11.72
C ILE A 148 6.94 -6.73 -11.78
N ASN A 149 7.46 -5.72 -12.49
CA ASN A 149 6.86 -4.39 -12.53
C ASN A 149 5.44 -4.34 -13.12
N THR A 150 5.08 -5.30 -13.97
CA THR A 150 3.78 -5.38 -14.64
C THR A 150 2.91 -6.53 -14.10
N THR A 151 3.53 -7.60 -13.59
CA THR A 151 2.80 -8.81 -13.15
C THR A 151 2.46 -8.85 -11.67
N ARG A 152 2.99 -7.92 -10.85
CA ARG A 152 2.71 -7.86 -9.40
C ARG A 152 1.33 -7.28 -9.01
N ARG A 153 0.37 -7.28 -9.94
CA ARG A 153 -0.92 -6.58 -9.81
C ARG A 153 -1.87 -7.25 -8.83
N THR A 154 -1.91 -8.58 -8.83
CA THR A 154 -2.84 -9.34 -7.99
C THR A 154 -2.24 -9.51 -6.60
N THR A 155 -2.72 -8.72 -5.64
CA THR A 155 -2.36 -8.82 -4.23
C THR A 155 -3.42 -9.61 -3.44
N ARG A 156 -3.16 -9.85 -2.15
CA ARG A 156 -4.02 -10.62 -1.25
C ARG A 156 -4.54 -9.75 -0.10
N ILE A 157 -5.85 -9.78 0.11
CA ILE A 157 -6.54 -9.30 1.32
C ILE A 157 -6.60 -10.48 2.28
N VAL A 158 -6.33 -10.25 3.56
CA VAL A 158 -6.44 -11.24 4.63
C VAL A 158 -7.32 -10.68 5.73
N THR A 159 -8.29 -11.46 6.20
CA THR A 159 -9.14 -11.08 7.33
C THR A 159 -8.84 -11.94 8.54
N TYR A 160 -8.95 -11.33 9.72
CA TYR A 160 -8.80 -11.99 11.00
C TYR A 160 -10.01 -11.69 11.90
N ASP A 161 -10.48 -12.70 12.63
CA ASP A 161 -11.30 -12.50 13.82
C ASP A 161 -10.37 -12.25 15.02
N ILE A 162 -10.58 -11.12 15.68
CA ILE A 162 -9.85 -10.69 16.88
C ILE A 162 -10.77 -10.50 18.09
N SER A 163 -11.95 -11.15 18.09
CA SER A 163 -12.87 -11.17 19.25
C SER A 163 -12.16 -11.68 20.51
N ASP A 164 -11.21 -12.60 20.34
CA ASP A 164 -10.20 -12.96 21.33
C ASP A 164 -8.83 -12.37 20.93
N LEU A 165 -8.41 -11.33 21.62
CA LEU A 165 -7.15 -10.62 21.34
C LEU A 165 -5.90 -11.48 21.61
N ASP A 166 -6.01 -12.53 22.44
CA ASP A 166 -4.91 -13.43 22.72
C ASP A 166 -4.84 -14.58 21.69
N ASN A 167 -5.91 -14.81 20.94
CA ASN A 167 -5.99 -15.84 19.89
C ASN A 167 -6.60 -15.32 18.57
N PRO A 168 -5.95 -14.38 17.84
CA PRO A 168 -6.42 -13.98 16.52
C PRO A 168 -6.50 -15.15 15.53
N VAL A 169 -7.61 -15.27 14.81
CA VAL A 169 -7.86 -16.35 13.84
C VAL A 169 -7.97 -15.79 12.44
N VAL A 170 -7.23 -16.35 11.47
CA VAL A 170 -7.41 -16.02 10.05
C VAL A 170 -8.78 -16.53 9.59
N THR A 171 -9.62 -15.67 9.03
CA THR A 171 -10.98 -16.01 8.59
C THR A 171 -11.13 -16.04 7.07
N GLY A 172 -10.25 -15.35 6.35
CA GLY A 172 -10.34 -15.33 4.89
C GLY A 172 -9.10 -14.77 4.21
N GLU A 173 -8.97 -15.15 2.96
CA GLU A 173 -7.96 -14.66 2.04
C GLU A 173 -8.58 -14.45 0.66
N TYR A 174 -8.39 -13.27 0.07
CA TYR A 174 -9.09 -12.85 -1.15
C TYR A 174 -8.15 -12.16 -2.13
N ALA A 175 -8.39 -12.34 -3.44
CA ALA A 175 -7.64 -11.65 -4.47
C ALA A 175 -8.06 -10.18 -4.61
N LEU A 176 -7.11 -9.26 -4.73
CA LEU A 176 -7.33 -7.86 -5.08
C LEU A 176 -6.43 -7.46 -6.24
N GLN A 177 -7.03 -6.98 -7.32
CA GLN A 177 -6.27 -6.49 -8.47
C GLN A 177 -5.92 -5.02 -8.31
N LEU A 178 -4.68 -4.66 -7.99
CA LEU A 178 -4.22 -3.28 -7.80
C LEU A 178 -4.34 -2.40 -9.07
N PRO A 179 -4.38 -1.07 -8.94
CA PRO A 179 -4.48 -0.20 -10.10
C PRO A 179 -3.13 -0.13 -10.83
N THR A 180 -3.21 0.23 -12.11
CA THR A 180 -2.03 0.46 -12.95
C THR A 180 -1.98 1.90 -13.42
N TYR A 181 -0.79 2.35 -13.78
CA TYR A 181 -0.55 3.69 -14.32
C TYR A 181 0.62 3.63 -15.32
N LEU A 182 0.74 4.65 -16.16
CA LEU A 182 1.89 4.82 -17.05
C LEU A 182 2.97 5.64 -16.34
N ASN A 183 4.22 5.16 -16.31
CA ASN A 183 5.33 5.93 -15.76
C ASN A 183 5.83 7.00 -16.75
N ALA A 184 6.91 7.72 -16.38
CA ALA A 184 7.52 8.76 -17.22
C ALA A 184 7.85 8.31 -18.66
N ASN A 185 8.17 7.02 -18.83
CA ASN A 185 8.61 6.43 -20.08
C ASN A 185 7.45 5.77 -20.86
N GLY A 186 6.20 5.98 -20.43
CA GLY A 186 5.03 5.35 -21.05
C GLY A 186 4.87 3.86 -20.74
N ASN A 187 5.64 3.31 -19.79
CA ASN A 187 5.53 1.90 -19.41
C ASN A 187 4.45 1.71 -18.33
N VAL A 188 3.66 0.65 -18.48
CA VAL A 188 2.70 0.24 -17.45
C VAL A 188 3.44 -0.17 -16.17
N ARG A 189 2.94 0.32 -15.04
CA ARG A 189 3.39 0.00 -13.68
C ARG A 189 2.19 -0.27 -12.80
N VAL A 190 2.39 -1.09 -11.78
CA VAL A 190 1.42 -1.33 -10.71
C VAL A 190 1.61 -0.28 -9.62
N ALA A 191 0.53 0.40 -9.22
CA ALA A 191 0.50 1.21 -8.00
C ALA A 191 0.36 0.27 -6.80
N ALA A 192 1.44 0.13 -6.03
CA ALA A 192 1.46 -0.76 -4.88
C ALA A 192 0.60 -0.15 -3.77
N GLN A 193 -0.07 -0.99 -2.98
CA GLN A 193 -0.80 -0.51 -1.81
C GLN A 193 0.17 0.20 -0.84
N SER A 194 -0.30 1.21 -0.09
CA SER A 194 0.43 1.75 1.05
C SER A 194 -0.37 1.88 2.36
N GLU A 195 -1.68 2.17 2.31
CA GLU A 195 -2.54 2.21 3.50
C GLU A 195 -3.97 1.72 3.18
N ILE A 196 -4.70 1.23 4.19
CA ILE A 196 -6.15 1.01 4.12
C ILE A 196 -6.90 1.63 5.31
N LEU A 197 -8.19 1.89 5.14
CA LEU A 197 -9.11 2.23 6.22
C LEU A 197 -10.40 1.44 6.06
N ALA A 198 -10.68 0.53 7.00
CA ALA A 198 -11.89 -0.27 6.99
C ALA A 198 -13.14 0.59 7.21
N LEU A 199 -14.14 0.38 6.34
CA LEU A 199 -15.46 1.02 6.38
C LEU A 199 -16.54 0.05 6.88
N SER A 200 -16.34 -1.24 6.66
CA SER A 200 -17.15 -2.36 7.17
C SER A 200 -16.25 -3.61 7.29
N PRO A 201 -16.78 -4.76 7.76
CA PRO A 201 -16.03 -6.02 7.73
C PRO A 201 -15.62 -6.50 6.33
N THR A 202 -16.22 -5.97 5.26
CA THR A 202 -15.95 -6.36 3.86
C THR A 202 -15.56 -5.21 2.94
N ARG A 203 -15.54 -3.96 3.44
CA ARG A 203 -15.24 -2.76 2.65
C ARG A 203 -14.16 -1.93 3.29
N PHE A 204 -13.26 -1.39 2.48
CA PHE A 204 -12.24 -0.46 2.94
C PHE A 204 -11.87 0.58 1.86
N LEU A 205 -11.35 1.72 2.31
CA LEU A 205 -10.59 2.63 1.47
C LEU A 205 -9.17 2.08 1.33
N ILE A 206 -8.59 2.18 0.15
CA ILE A 206 -7.19 1.84 -0.12
C ILE A 206 -6.46 3.05 -0.70
N LEU A 207 -5.22 3.24 -0.29
CA LEU A 207 -4.31 4.26 -0.82
C LEU A 207 -3.12 3.59 -1.53
N PRO A 208 -3.24 3.28 -2.84
CA PRO A 208 -2.12 2.86 -3.66
C PRO A 208 -1.22 4.03 -4.05
N ARG A 209 0.05 3.74 -4.34
CA ARG A 209 1.06 4.74 -4.72
C ARG A 209 1.91 4.30 -5.90
N ASP A 210 2.37 5.28 -6.68
CA ASP A 210 3.28 5.08 -7.81
C ASP A 210 4.76 5.06 -7.44
N GLY A 211 5.11 5.47 -6.21
CA GLY A 211 6.49 5.54 -5.73
C GLY A 211 7.27 6.76 -6.23
N ALA A 212 6.65 7.68 -6.96
CA ALA A 212 7.26 8.93 -7.39
C ALA A 212 7.13 10.01 -6.30
N GLY A 213 8.01 11.02 -6.34
CA GLY A 213 7.98 12.12 -5.38
C GLY A 213 9.27 12.93 -5.34
N GLN A 214 9.25 14.08 -4.67
CA GLN A 214 10.35 15.07 -4.69
C GLN A 214 11.71 14.57 -4.14
N GLY A 215 11.75 13.41 -3.48
CA GLY A 215 12.98 12.75 -3.04
C GLY A 215 13.56 11.74 -4.02
N ASN A 216 12.90 11.52 -5.17
CA ASN A 216 13.28 10.53 -6.18
C ASN A 216 13.70 11.22 -7.49
N ALA A 217 14.38 10.47 -8.35
CA ALA A 217 14.75 10.94 -9.69
C ALA A 217 13.53 11.31 -10.56
N ASP A 218 12.39 10.64 -10.33
CA ASP A 218 11.10 10.98 -10.93
C ASP A 218 10.20 11.68 -9.89
N PRO A 219 10.06 13.01 -9.95
CA PRO A 219 9.33 13.78 -8.95
C PRO A 219 7.81 13.79 -9.17
N LEU A 220 7.34 13.38 -10.36
CA LEU A 220 5.93 13.52 -10.74
C LEU A 220 5.12 12.30 -10.29
N SER A 221 4.28 12.50 -9.29
CA SER A 221 3.24 11.52 -8.93
C SER A 221 2.09 11.55 -9.94
N ARG A 222 1.85 10.40 -10.56
CA ARG A 222 0.84 10.10 -11.59
C ARG A 222 -0.37 9.37 -11.01
N TYR A 223 -0.21 8.49 -10.02
CA TYR A 223 -1.33 7.84 -9.33
C TYR A 223 -1.62 8.53 -8.00
N ARG A 224 -2.72 9.30 -7.94
CA ARG A 224 -3.12 10.12 -6.78
C ARG A 224 -4.59 9.93 -6.46
N GLN A 225 -4.95 8.71 -6.11
CA GLN A 225 -6.34 8.33 -5.88
C GLN A 225 -6.46 7.44 -4.63
N VAL A 226 -7.58 7.61 -3.94
CA VAL A 226 -8.06 6.68 -2.93
C VAL A 226 -9.21 5.90 -3.56
N ASP A 227 -9.14 4.57 -3.48
CA ASP A 227 -10.17 3.70 -4.04
C ASP A 227 -11.01 3.08 -2.93
N ILE A 228 -12.25 2.73 -3.25
CA ILE A 228 -13.08 1.87 -2.39
C ILE A 228 -12.90 0.43 -2.90
N VAL A 229 -12.68 -0.50 -1.98
CA VAL A 229 -12.65 -1.94 -2.24
C VAL A 229 -13.80 -2.60 -1.48
N ASP A 230 -14.53 -3.49 -2.15
CA ASP A 230 -15.52 -4.39 -1.54
C ASP A 230 -15.20 -5.83 -1.94
N PHE A 231 -15.02 -6.69 -0.94
CA PHE A 231 -14.72 -8.12 -1.12
C PHE A 231 -15.83 -9.04 -0.62
N ALA A 232 -17.03 -8.52 -0.36
CA ALA A 232 -18.16 -9.33 0.12
C ALA A 232 -18.47 -10.54 -0.79
N ASP A 233 -18.40 -10.35 -2.11
CA ASP A 233 -18.66 -11.38 -3.12
C ASP A 233 -17.38 -12.03 -3.69
N ALA A 234 -16.21 -11.72 -3.11
CA ALA A 234 -14.94 -12.27 -3.58
C ALA A 234 -14.76 -13.73 -3.14
N THR A 235 -14.10 -14.54 -3.96
CA THR A 235 -13.78 -15.93 -3.61
C THR A 235 -12.80 -15.96 -2.44
N ASN A 236 -13.20 -16.59 -1.33
CA ASN A 236 -12.29 -16.89 -0.22
C ASN A 236 -11.42 -18.09 -0.60
N VAL A 237 -10.11 -17.87 -0.78
CA VAL A 237 -9.16 -18.91 -1.17
C VAL A 237 -8.47 -19.58 0.02
N LEU A 238 -8.73 -19.14 1.25
CA LEU A 238 -8.10 -19.69 2.45
C LEU A 238 -8.37 -21.20 2.59
N ASN A 239 -7.33 -22.00 2.81
CA ASN A 239 -7.35 -23.45 2.91
C ASN A 239 -7.94 -24.16 1.67
N THR A 240 -7.97 -23.50 0.51
CA THR A 240 -8.35 -24.10 -0.77
C THR A 240 -7.10 -24.51 -1.56
N PRO A 241 -7.21 -25.39 -2.57
CA PRO A 241 -6.10 -25.71 -3.47
C PRO A 241 -5.49 -24.47 -4.17
N ASP A 242 -6.30 -23.42 -4.37
CA ASP A 242 -5.87 -22.18 -5.02
C ASP A 242 -5.09 -21.25 -4.08
N GLU A 243 -5.12 -21.45 -2.74
CA GLU A 243 -4.40 -20.59 -1.78
C GLU A 243 -2.92 -20.48 -2.15
N ALA A 244 -2.32 -21.62 -2.54
CA ALA A 244 -0.91 -21.73 -2.86
C ALA A 244 -0.48 -20.85 -4.05
N GLN A 245 -1.38 -20.52 -4.97
CA GLN A 245 -1.12 -19.67 -6.13
C GLN A 245 -2.44 -19.24 -6.77
N ILE A 246 -2.77 -17.95 -6.67
CA ILE A 246 -4.02 -17.37 -7.22
C ILE A 246 -3.81 -16.75 -8.60
N ALA A 247 -2.59 -16.32 -8.92
CA ALA A 247 -2.32 -15.65 -10.19
C ALA A 247 -1.00 -16.09 -10.85
N PRO A 248 -0.93 -17.30 -11.44
CA PRO A 248 0.26 -17.75 -12.15
C PRO A 248 0.74 -16.71 -13.17
N ASN A 249 2.02 -16.32 -13.09
CA ASN A 249 2.63 -15.31 -13.95
C ASN A 249 1.91 -13.94 -13.97
N GLY A 250 1.16 -13.61 -12.92
CA GLY A 250 0.39 -12.36 -12.81
C GLY A 250 -1.01 -12.41 -13.43
N VAL A 251 -1.44 -13.56 -13.95
CA VAL A 251 -2.80 -13.76 -14.50
C VAL A 251 -3.66 -14.46 -13.46
N LEU A 252 -4.68 -13.77 -12.96
CA LEU A 252 -5.63 -14.33 -11.98
C LEU A 252 -6.33 -15.56 -12.58
N LYS A 253 -6.45 -16.64 -11.82
CA LYS A 253 -7.21 -17.83 -12.22
C LYS A 253 -8.69 -17.50 -12.42
N ASP A 254 -9.29 -18.03 -13.48
CA ASP A 254 -10.70 -17.77 -13.84
C ASP A 254 -11.70 -18.26 -12.78
N SER A 255 -11.33 -19.24 -11.95
CA SER A 255 -12.13 -19.73 -10.82
C SER A 255 -12.25 -18.73 -9.67
N ILE A 256 -11.42 -17.69 -9.64
CA ILE A 256 -11.30 -16.75 -8.52
C ILE A 256 -11.96 -15.44 -8.90
N THR A 257 -13.05 -15.10 -8.21
CA THR A 257 -13.67 -13.77 -8.28
C THR A 257 -12.87 -12.83 -7.39
N PRO A 258 -12.21 -11.78 -7.94
CA PRO A 258 -11.47 -10.83 -7.13
C PRO A 258 -12.40 -9.85 -6.41
N ALA A 259 -11.89 -9.21 -5.36
CA ALA A 259 -12.53 -8.06 -4.74
C ALA A 259 -12.81 -6.98 -5.79
N THR A 260 -14.00 -6.38 -5.68
CA THR A 260 -14.40 -5.30 -6.56
C THR A 260 -13.69 -4.02 -6.14
N ARG A 261 -13.16 -3.31 -7.13
CA ARG A 261 -12.73 -1.92 -7.01
C ARG A 261 -13.37 -1.17 -8.17
N PRO A 262 -14.50 -0.48 -7.97
CA PRO A 262 -15.06 0.35 -9.03
C PRO A 262 -13.98 1.32 -9.51
N LEU A 263 -13.67 1.25 -10.80
CA LEU A 263 -12.80 2.23 -11.42
C LEU A 263 -13.52 3.57 -11.28
N ALA A 264 -12.85 4.59 -10.77
CA ALA A 264 -13.34 5.94 -10.94
C ALA A 264 -13.40 6.18 -12.46
N GLU A 265 -14.60 6.19 -13.02
CA GLU A 265 -14.91 6.55 -14.42
C GLU A 265 -14.37 7.95 -14.80
N HIS A 266 -13.91 8.71 -13.80
CA HIS A 266 -13.47 10.09 -13.88
C HIS A 266 -12.06 10.33 -14.48
N GLN A 267 -11.40 9.31 -15.05
CA GLN A 267 -10.05 9.46 -15.62
C GLN A 267 -9.96 9.52 -17.15
N GLN A 268 -11.08 9.49 -17.88
CA GLN A 268 -11.05 9.65 -19.35
C GLN A 268 -11.42 11.06 -19.85
N GLN A 269 -11.71 12.03 -18.96
CA GLN A 269 -12.27 13.34 -19.36
C GLN A 269 -11.60 14.58 -18.74
N CYS A 270 -10.36 14.51 -18.27
CA CYS A 270 -9.62 15.70 -17.85
C CYS A 270 -8.26 15.80 -18.53
#